data_AF-X1GLL5-F1
#
_entry.id   AF-X1GLL5-F1
#
_cell.length_a   1.000
_cell.length_b   1.000
_cell.length_c   1.000
_cell.angle_alpha   90.00
_cell.angle_beta   90.00
_cell.angle_gamma   90.00
#
_symmetry.space_group_name_H-M   'P 1'
#
loop_
_entity.id
_entity.type
_entity.pdbx_description
1 polymer ?
#
loop_
_entity_poly.entity_id
_entity_poly.type
_entity_poly.pdbx_seq_one_letter_code
_entity_poly.pdbx_strand_id
1 'polypeptide(L)'
;MELPYAEDINHYWETSHSSPDQWLERAKKLIVELEGTIVAEGYGSMAEHAAYMLAFKIGGDSFKVTWPVLPSRTGKELAAKRQAATLLYHDIKAKAMTAS
;
A
#
# COMPACT_ATOMS: atom_id res chain seq x y z
N MET A 1 -21.04 -4.34 5.35
CA MET A 1 -20.42 -5.36 4.49
C MET A 1 -19.13 -5.75 5.19
N GLU A 2 -18.97 -7.00 5.61
CA GLU A 2 -17.75 -7.43 6.29
C GLU A 2 -16.59 -7.47 5.28
N LEU A 3 -15.42 -6.98 5.69
CA LEU A 3 -14.21 -7.11 4.90
C LEU A 3 -13.72 -8.58 4.97
N PRO A 4 -13.19 -9.14 3.87
CA PRO A 4 -12.52 -10.43 3.94
C PRO A 4 -11.31 -10.34 4.87
N TYR A 5 -10.87 -11.47 5.40
CA TYR A 5 -9.64 -11.50 6.16
C TYR A 5 -8.42 -11.38 5.23
N ALA A 6 -7.35 -10.82 5.77
CA ALA A 6 -6.05 -10.70 5.09
C ALA A 6 -5.53 -12.08 4.61
N GLU A 7 -5.74 -13.10 5.43
CA GLU A 7 -5.46 -14.51 5.11
C GLU A 7 -6.22 -15.02 3.88
N ASP A 8 -7.44 -14.54 3.63
CA ASP A 8 -8.27 -15.04 2.52
C ASP A 8 -7.80 -14.51 1.16
N ILE A 9 -7.18 -13.33 1.13
CA ILE A 9 -6.60 -12.77 -0.10
C ILE A 9 -5.37 -13.58 -0.55
N ASN A 10 -4.62 -14.17 0.40
CA ASN A 10 -3.40 -14.96 0.24
C ASN A 10 -2.21 -14.30 -0.49
N HIS A 11 -2.43 -13.37 -1.42
CA HIS A 11 -1.37 -12.62 -2.09
C HIS A 11 -0.56 -11.83 -1.06
N TYR A 12 0.73 -12.11 -1.00
CA TYR A 12 1.70 -11.46 -0.10
C TYR A 12 1.44 -11.66 1.41
N TRP A 13 0.56 -12.60 1.80
CA TRP A 13 0.36 -12.94 3.21
C TRP A 13 1.60 -13.64 3.77
N GLU A 14 2.24 -13.02 4.77
CA GLU A 14 3.47 -13.52 5.42
C GLU A 14 4.64 -13.85 4.46
N THR A 15 4.62 -13.37 3.21
CA THR A 15 5.69 -13.62 2.24
C THR A 15 6.88 -12.66 2.39
N SER A 16 6.73 -11.59 3.17
CA SER A 16 7.73 -10.54 3.36
C SER A 16 8.07 -10.36 4.84
N HIS A 17 9.36 -10.23 5.12
CA HIS A 17 9.88 -9.81 6.43
C HIS A 17 10.11 -8.30 6.54
N SER A 18 10.07 -7.57 5.43
CA SER A 18 10.18 -6.11 5.44
C SER A 18 9.00 -5.47 6.16
N SER A 19 9.26 -4.39 6.89
CA SER A 19 8.21 -3.62 7.58
C SER A 19 7.29 -2.92 6.58
N PRO A 20 6.06 -2.54 6.99
CA PRO A 20 5.18 -1.71 6.17
C PRO A 20 5.87 -0.43 5.70
N ASP A 21 6.58 0.25 6.59
CA ASP A 21 7.31 1.48 6.27
C ASP A 21 8.38 1.26 5.18
N GLN A 22 9.11 0.14 5.24
CA GLN A 22 10.09 -0.19 4.19
C GLN A 22 9.43 -0.35 2.82
N TRP A 23 8.20 -0.87 2.75
CA TRP A 23 7.44 -0.96 1.50
C TRP A 23 6.95 0.40 1.02
N LEU A 24 6.49 1.27 1.93
CA LEU A 24 6.11 2.64 1.60
C LEU A 24 7.32 3.45 1.09
N GLU A 25 8.49 3.31 1.72
CA GLU A 25 9.73 3.93 1.26
C GLU A 25 10.14 3.43 -0.14
N ARG A 26 9.98 2.13 -0.43
CA ARG A 26 10.21 1.60 -1.78
C ARG A 26 9.25 2.21 -2.80
N ALA A 27 7.98 2.39 -2.44
CA ALA A 27 6.99 3.02 -3.33
C ALA A 27 7.36 4.48 -3.62
N LYS A 28 7.75 5.23 -2.60
CA LYS A 28 8.20 6.63 -2.75
C LYS A 28 9.45 6.73 -3.61
N LYS A 29 10.46 5.88 -3.37
CA LYS A 29 11.67 5.83 -4.20
C LYS A 29 11.35 5.56 -5.66
N LEU A 30 10.51 4.57 -5.94
CA LEU A 30 10.08 4.27 -7.31
C LEU A 30 9.42 5.47 -8.00
N ILE A 31 8.56 6.21 -7.30
CA ILE A 31 7.92 7.41 -7.86
C ILE A 31 8.97 8.48 -8.19
N VAL A 32 9.92 8.72 -7.28
CA VAL A 32 11.00 9.70 -7.48
C VAL A 32 11.92 9.29 -8.64
N GLU A 33 12.24 8.00 -8.77
CA GLU A 33 13.04 7.45 -9.88
C GLU A 33 12.35 7.64 -11.24
N LEU A 34 11.02 7.76 -11.26
CA LEU A 34 10.21 8.06 -12.44
C LEU A 34 9.89 9.55 -12.59
N GLU A 35 10.75 10.42 -12.03
CA GLU A 35 10.63 11.88 -12.05
C GLU A 35 9.30 12.39 -11.44
N GLY A 36 8.68 11.57 -10.60
CA GLY A 36 7.45 11.91 -9.89
C GLY A 36 7.68 12.64 -8.58
N THR A 37 6.63 13.33 -8.12
CA THR A 37 6.63 14.06 -6.85
C THR A 37 5.59 13.48 -5.91
N ILE A 38 6.00 13.16 -4.69
CA ILE A 38 5.08 12.77 -3.61
C ILE A 38 4.29 13.99 -3.15
N VAL A 39 2.97 13.89 -3.15
CA VAL A 39 2.04 14.95 -2.73
C VAL A 39 1.60 14.75 -1.29
N ALA A 40 1.25 13.52 -0.92
CA ALA A 40 0.82 13.18 0.43
C ALA A 40 1.05 11.70 0.72
N GLU A 41 1.26 11.38 1.99
CA GLU A 41 1.23 10.02 2.50
C GLU A 41 0.39 9.98 3.78
N GLY A 42 -0.16 8.81 4.10
CA GLY A 42 -0.90 8.66 5.35
C GLY A 42 -1.23 7.22 5.67
N TYR A 43 -1.30 6.95 6.97
CA TYR A 43 -1.99 5.80 7.53
C TYR A 43 -3.18 6.32 8.32
N GLY A 44 -4.37 5.80 8.04
CA GLY A 44 -5.59 6.13 8.77
C GLY A 44 -6.18 4.87 9.39
N SER A 45 -6.73 4.99 10.60
CA SER A 45 -7.47 3.91 11.26
C SER A 45 -8.71 4.46 11.95
N MET A 46 -9.83 3.74 11.83
CA MET A 46 -11.10 4.02 12.48
C MET A 46 -11.77 2.71 12.87
N ALA A 47 -11.98 2.51 14.18
CA ALA A 47 -12.54 1.28 14.74
C ALA A 47 -11.85 0.03 14.14
N GLU A 48 -12.58 -0.77 13.37
CA GLU A 48 -12.10 -2.02 12.76
C GLU A 48 -11.48 -1.85 11.37
N HIS A 49 -11.33 -0.62 10.90
CA HIS A 49 -10.81 -0.32 9.57
C HIS A 49 -9.50 0.45 9.67
N ALA A 50 -8.57 0.11 8.79
CA ALA A 50 -7.36 0.89 8.58
C ALA A 50 -6.95 0.86 7.12
N ALA A 51 -6.17 1.85 6.67
CA ALA A 51 -5.67 1.92 5.31
C ALA A 51 -4.37 2.71 5.23
N TYR A 52 -3.54 2.34 4.25
CA TYR A 52 -2.42 3.15 3.78
C TYR A 52 -2.84 3.97 2.56
N MET A 53 -2.30 5.18 2.43
CA MET A 53 -2.56 6.06 1.31
C MET A 53 -1.27 6.74 0.86
N LEU A 54 -1.08 6.81 -0.47
CA LEU A 54 -0.05 7.60 -1.09
C LEU A 54 -0.64 8.38 -2.28
N ALA A 55 -0.40 9.68 -2.31
CA ALA A 55 -0.75 10.55 -3.42
C ALA A 55 0.52 11.14 -4.04
N PHE A 56 0.58 11.18 -5.36
CA PHE A 56 1.77 11.61 -6.10
C PHE A 56 1.41 12.13 -7.50
N LYS A 57 2.38 12.74 -8.17
CA LYS A 57 2.27 13.21 -9.55
C LYS A 57 3.39 12.66 -10.41
N ILE A 58 3.09 12.26 -11.64
CA ILE A 58 4.05 11.84 -12.68
C ILE A 58 3.50 12.34 -14.02
N GLY A 59 4.34 12.92 -14.89
CA GLY A 59 3.93 13.29 -16.26
C GLY A 59 2.79 14.32 -16.36
N GLY A 60 2.54 15.11 -15.31
CA GLY A 60 1.41 16.05 -15.23
C GLY A 60 0.12 15.43 -14.66
N ASP A 61 0.05 14.11 -14.59
CA ASP A 61 -1.06 13.38 -13.97
C ASP A 61 -0.94 13.37 -12.44
N SER A 62 -2.09 13.25 -11.77
CA SER A 62 -2.17 13.14 -10.31
C SER A 62 -2.82 11.82 -9.93
N PHE A 63 -2.14 11.07 -9.06
CA PHE A 63 -2.55 9.76 -8.59
C PHE A 63 -2.80 9.79 -7.08
N LYS A 64 -3.79 9.01 -6.65
CA LYS A 64 -4.03 8.69 -5.24
C LYS A 64 -4.32 7.20 -5.14
N VAL A 65 -3.48 6.49 -4.41
CA VAL A 65 -3.65 5.06 -4.13
C VAL A 65 -3.96 4.91 -2.66
N THR A 66 -5.07 4.23 -2.36
CA THR A 66 -5.45 3.86 -0.99
C THR A 66 -5.63 2.35 -0.94
N TRP A 67 -4.99 1.70 0.02
CA TRP A 67 -5.09 0.27 0.20
C TRP A 67 -5.52 -0.09 1.63
N PRO A 68 -6.59 -0.86 1.81
CA PRO A 68 -7.06 -1.23 3.14
C PRO A 68 -6.11 -2.23 3.80
N VAL A 69 -5.93 -2.07 5.10
CA VAL A 69 -5.39 -3.12 5.99
C VAL A 69 -6.57 -3.99 6.38
N LEU A 70 -6.62 -5.20 5.82
CA LEU A 70 -7.66 -6.16 6.12
C LEU A 70 -7.49 -6.73 7.54
N PRO A 71 -8.58 -7.12 8.22
CA PRO A 71 -8.48 -7.78 9.52
C PRO A 71 -7.73 -9.11 9.39
N SER A 72 -7.05 -9.53 10.46
CA SER A 72 -6.42 -10.86 10.53
C SER A 72 -7.27 -11.80 11.37
N ARG A 73 -7.67 -12.93 10.80
CA ARG A 73 -8.40 -13.98 11.52
C ARG A 73 -7.59 -14.54 12.68
N THR A 74 -6.27 -14.57 12.51
CA THR A 74 -5.31 -15.11 13.50
C THR A 74 -4.71 -14.06 14.43
N GLY A 75 -5.17 -12.80 14.36
CA GLY A 75 -4.65 -11.70 15.18
C GLY A 75 -3.26 -11.19 14.75
N LYS A 76 -2.77 -11.59 13.57
CA LYS A 76 -1.48 -11.16 13.02
C LYS A 76 -1.58 -9.81 12.32
N GLU A 77 -1.91 -8.76 13.06
CA GLU A 77 -2.10 -7.40 12.51
C GLU A 77 -0.89 -6.88 11.73
N LEU A 78 0.33 -7.17 12.20
CA LEU A 78 1.54 -6.74 11.52
C LEU A 78 1.70 -7.40 10.14
N ALA A 79 1.30 -8.68 10.01
CA ALA A 79 1.31 -9.37 8.73
C ALA A 79 0.30 -8.75 7.76
N ALA A 80 -0.90 -8.41 8.24
CA ALA A 80 -1.91 -7.71 7.46
C ALA A 80 -1.43 -6.31 7.01
N LYS A 81 -0.80 -5.54 7.89
CA LYS A 81 -0.20 -4.24 7.55
C LYS A 81 0.89 -4.38 6.49
N ARG A 82 1.77 -5.39 6.62
CA ARG A 82 2.82 -5.67 5.63
C ARG A 82 2.24 -6.03 4.27
N GLN A 83 1.23 -6.90 4.25
CA GLN A 83 0.53 -7.31 3.04
C GLN A 83 -0.09 -6.08 2.34
N ALA A 84 -0.80 -5.23 3.08
CA ALA A 84 -1.41 -4.02 2.53
C ALA A 84 -0.37 -3.05 1.94
N ALA A 85 0.76 -2.81 2.64
CA ALA A 85 1.82 -1.95 2.13
C ALA A 85 2.52 -2.55 0.89
N THR A 86 2.67 -3.87 0.83
CA THR A 86 3.23 -4.59 -0.33
C THR A 86 2.30 -4.47 -1.55
N LEU A 87 1.00 -4.64 -1.34
CA LEU A 87 -0.01 -4.48 -2.40
C LEU A 87 -0.06 -3.04 -2.91
N LEU A 88 -0.03 -2.05 -2.01
CA LEU A 88 0.01 -0.64 -2.36
C LEU A 88 1.25 -0.32 -3.22
N TYR A 89 2.43 -0.85 -2.86
CA TYR A 89 3.63 -0.71 -3.68
C TYR A 89 3.43 -1.24 -5.10
N HIS A 90 2.86 -2.44 -5.24
CA HIS A 90 2.65 -3.06 -6.54
C HIS A 90 1.59 -2.33 -7.38
N ASP A 91 0.54 -1.81 -6.77
CA ASP A 91 -0.47 -0.98 -7.46
C ASP A 91 0.15 0.34 -7.96
N ILE A 92 0.95 1.01 -7.13
CA ILE A 92 1.70 2.21 -7.53
C ILE A 92 2.64 1.90 -8.68
N LYS A 93 3.40 0.81 -8.60
CA LYS A 93 4.29 0.38 -9.67
C LYS A 93 3.53 0.18 -10.98
N ALA A 94 2.37 -0.47 -10.94
CA ALA A 94 1.53 -0.66 -12.11
C ALA A 94 1.08 0.68 -12.72
N LYS A 95 0.57 1.60 -11.90
CA LYS A 95 0.11 2.93 -12.34
C LYS A 95 1.24 3.79 -12.91
N ALA A 96 2.40 3.76 -12.26
CA ALA A 96 3.55 4.55 -12.68
C ALA A 96 4.11 4.06 -14.03
N MET A 97 4.14 2.75 -14.27
CA MET A 97 4.55 2.18 -15.57
C MET A 97 3.57 2.50 -16.71
N THR A 98 2.29 2.75 -16.43
CA THR A 98 1.31 3.15 -17.47
C THR A 98 1.35 4.64 -17.79
N ALA A 99 1.93 5.46 -16.91
CA ALA A 99 2.02 6.91 -17.07
C ALA A 99 3.36 7.37 -17.66
N SER A 100 4.34 6.46 -17.77
CA SER A 100 5.66 6.67 -18.38
C SER A 100 5.69 6.38 -19.86
#